data_AF-A0A3A8WV55-F1
#
_entry.id   AF-A0A3A8WV55-F1
#
_cell.length_a   1.000
_cell.length_b   1.000
_cell.length_c   1.000
_cell.angle_alpha   90.00
_cell.angle_beta   90.00
_cell.angle_gamma   90.00
#
_symmetry.space_group_name_H-M   'P 1'
#
loop_
_entity.id
_entity.type
_entity.pdbx_description
1 polymer ?
#
loop_
_entity_poly.entity_id
_entity_poly.type
_entity_poly.pdbx_seq_one_letter_code
_entity_poly.pdbx_strand_id
1 'polypeptide(L)'
;MIHTDNVFSYGFTQFEEGCIRKLLPTKKSYLTSTECFTDIIACNAYAIFINAMTVSADDLEMLWEFYLEAGPASETVVLIGHAEIPRQLKGRIKIFSNLISYSRS
;
A
#
# COMPACT_ATOMS: atom_id res chain seq x y z
N MET A 1 -17.97 -18.13 -5.30
CA MET A 1 -17.15 -17.06 -5.90
C MET A 1 -15.75 -17.19 -5.32
N ILE A 2 -14.72 -17.31 -6.17
CA ILE A 2 -13.34 -17.26 -5.70
C ILE A 2 -13.05 -15.77 -5.48
N HIS A 3 -12.92 -15.33 -4.23
CA HIS A 3 -12.47 -13.98 -3.93
C HIS A 3 -11.01 -13.87 -4.40
N THR A 4 -10.74 -12.95 -5.31
CA THR A 4 -9.39 -12.60 -5.75
C THR A 4 -8.96 -11.43 -4.90
N ASP A 5 -7.85 -11.58 -4.17
CA ASP A 5 -7.35 -10.54 -3.30
C ASP A 5 -6.62 -9.50 -4.16
N ASN A 6 -7.29 -8.38 -4.46
CA ASN A 6 -6.70 -7.31 -5.25
C ASN A 6 -5.64 -6.59 -4.41
N VAL A 7 -4.42 -6.54 -4.91
CA VAL A 7 -3.31 -5.82 -4.29
C VAL A 7 -2.90 -4.70 -5.23
N PHE A 8 -2.78 -3.48 -4.72
CA PHE A 8 -2.29 -2.36 -5.52
C PHE A 8 -0.84 -2.02 -5.15
N SER A 9 -0.06 -1.60 -6.14
CA SER A 9 1.26 -0.98 -5.96
C SER A 9 1.31 0.40 -6.60
N TYR A 10 1.94 1.35 -5.92
CA TYR A 10 2.26 2.67 -6.46
C TYR A 10 3.73 3.01 -6.25
N GLY A 11 4.37 3.53 -7.31
CA GLY A 11 5.69 4.14 -7.22
C GLY A 11 6.85 3.14 -7.08
N PHE A 12 6.65 1.88 -7.46
CA PHE A 12 7.68 0.83 -7.48
C PHE A 12 8.19 0.58 -8.89
N THR A 13 9.46 0.19 -9.01
CA THR A 13 9.99 -0.34 -10.27
C THR A 13 9.45 -1.73 -10.56
N GLN A 14 9.47 -2.16 -11.84
CA GLN A 14 9.07 -3.51 -12.24
C GLN A 14 9.82 -4.62 -11.47
N PHE A 15 11.08 -4.38 -11.11
CA PHE A 15 11.86 -5.31 -10.30
C PHE A 15 11.30 -5.44 -8.88
N GLU A 16 11.03 -4.32 -8.21
CA GLU A 16 10.46 -4.29 -6.86
C GLU A 16 9.06 -4.89 -6.82
N GLU A 17 8.24 -4.64 -7.84
CA GLU A 17 6.94 -5.30 -7.99
C GLU A 17 7.08 -6.81 -8.16
N GLY A 18 8.11 -7.26 -8.88
CA GLY A 18 8.48 -8.67 -8.95
C GLY A 18 8.82 -9.27 -7.58
N CYS A 19 9.40 -8.47 -6.67
CA CYS A 19 9.60 -8.87 -5.28
C CYS A 19 8.27 -8.90 -4.51
N ILE A 20 7.43 -7.87 -4.61
CA ILE A 20 6.12 -7.82 -3.95
C ILE A 20 5.26 -9.02 -4.34
N ARG A 21 5.18 -9.37 -5.63
CA ARG A 21 4.43 -10.54 -6.13
C ARG A 21 4.86 -11.85 -5.47
N LYS A 22 6.16 -12.01 -5.16
CA LYS A 22 6.69 -13.20 -4.48
C LYS A 22 6.36 -13.25 -2.99
N LEU A 23 6.02 -12.11 -2.39
CA LEU A 23 5.65 -11.99 -0.97
C LEU A 23 4.15 -12.18 -0.73
N LEU A 24 3.33 -12.18 -1.79
CA LEU A 24 1.89 -12.33 -1.65
C LEU A 24 1.53 -13.77 -1.20
N PRO A 25 0.63 -13.92 -0.22
CA PRO A 25 0.42 -15.19 0.48
C PRO A 25 -0.28 -16.27 -0.36
N THR A 26 -0.83 -15.97 -1.54
CA THR A 26 -1.58 -16.96 -2.34
C THR A 26 -1.45 -16.79 -3.85
N LYS A 27 -1.74 -17.87 -4.61
CA LYS A 27 -2.00 -17.82 -6.07
C LYS A 27 -3.28 -17.04 -6.44
N LYS A 28 -4.04 -16.54 -5.46
CA LYS A 28 -5.31 -15.82 -5.65
C LYS A 28 -5.17 -14.31 -5.46
N SER A 29 -3.98 -13.82 -5.13
CA SER A 29 -3.72 -12.39 -5.04
C SER A 29 -3.25 -11.86 -6.39
N TYR A 30 -3.80 -10.73 -6.83
CA TYR A 30 -3.41 -10.08 -8.08
C TYR A 30 -2.80 -8.72 -7.79
N LEU A 31 -1.52 -8.54 -8.14
CA LEU A 31 -0.86 -7.23 -8.01
C LEU A 31 -1.13 -6.39 -9.26
N THR A 32 -1.80 -5.25 -9.06
CA THR A 32 -2.05 -4.19 -10.04
C THR A 32 -1.14 -3.01 -9.72
N SER A 33 -0.28 -2.66 -10.68
CA SER A 33 0.48 -1.41 -10.64
C SER A 33 -0.41 -0.27 -11.11
N THR A 34 -0.40 0.86 -10.41
CA THR A 34 -1.03 2.09 -10.88
C THR A 34 -0.04 3.25 -10.86
N GLU A 35 -0.12 4.07 -11.89
CA GLU A 35 0.60 5.34 -12.02
C GLU A 35 -0.24 6.52 -11.50
N CYS A 36 -1.50 6.28 -11.14
CA CYS A 36 -2.45 7.28 -10.69
C CYS A 36 -2.70 7.09 -9.19
N PHE A 37 -2.22 8.02 -8.36
CA PHE A 37 -2.32 7.86 -6.91
C PHE A 37 -3.77 7.79 -6.41
N THR A 38 -4.70 8.49 -7.06
CA THR A 38 -6.12 8.44 -6.68
C THR A 38 -6.75 7.06 -6.87
N ASP A 39 -6.18 6.20 -7.72
CA ASP A 39 -6.67 4.82 -7.87
C ASP A 39 -6.49 4.02 -6.58
N ILE A 40 -5.48 4.38 -5.78
CA ILE A 40 -5.15 3.74 -4.50
C ILE A 40 -6.29 3.88 -3.49
N ILE A 41 -6.94 5.04 -3.46
CA ILE A 41 -8.05 5.32 -2.54
C ILE A 41 -9.42 5.03 -3.14
N ALA A 42 -9.54 5.02 -4.48
CA ALA A 42 -10.82 4.82 -5.17
C ALA A 42 -11.18 3.33 -5.36
N CYS A 43 -10.19 2.45 -5.40
CA CYS A 43 -10.42 1.02 -5.64
C CYS A 43 -10.49 0.21 -4.34
N ASN A 44 -11.40 -0.76 -4.29
CA ASN A 44 -11.40 -1.73 -3.19
C ASN A 44 -10.16 -2.65 -3.31
N ALA A 45 -9.35 -2.66 -2.26
CA ALA A 45 -8.14 -3.47 -2.18
C ALA A 45 -8.18 -4.41 -0.97
N TYR A 46 -7.49 -5.55 -1.09
CA TYR A 46 -7.10 -6.36 0.07
C TYR A 46 -5.88 -5.75 0.74
N ALA A 47 -4.89 -5.33 -0.06
CA ALA A 47 -3.69 -4.67 0.42
C ALA A 47 -3.18 -3.65 -0.59
N ILE A 48 -2.46 -2.65 -0.08
CA ILE A 48 -1.91 -1.55 -0.87
C ILE A 48 -0.46 -1.37 -0.47
N PHE A 49 0.44 -1.43 -1.45
CA PHE A 49 1.85 -1.12 -1.28
C PHE A 49 2.14 0.24 -1.90
N ILE A 50 2.77 1.12 -1.13
CA ILE A 50 3.12 2.47 -1.58
C ILE A 50 4.61 2.68 -1.32
N ASN A 51 5.37 3.05 -2.34
CA ASN A 51 6.73 3.51 -2.16
C ASN A 51 6.72 4.96 -1.66
N ALA A 52 6.91 5.16 -0.36
CA ALA A 52 6.83 6.47 0.27
C ALA A 52 7.83 7.49 -0.30
N MET A 53 8.93 7.02 -0.91
CA MET A 53 9.97 7.89 -1.45
C MET A 53 9.61 8.50 -2.81
N THR A 54 8.58 7.99 -3.48
CA THR A 54 8.17 8.43 -4.83
C THR A 54 6.84 9.17 -4.84
N VAL A 55 6.13 9.20 -3.71
CA VAL A 55 4.86 9.92 -3.56
C VAL A 55 5.12 11.39 -3.22
N SER A 56 4.31 12.28 -3.78
CA SER A 56 4.36 13.70 -3.45
C SER A 56 3.83 13.98 -2.03
N ALA A 57 4.17 15.13 -1.46
CA ALA A 57 3.64 15.52 -0.15
C ALA A 57 2.10 15.67 -0.18
N ASP A 58 1.57 16.26 -1.25
CA ASP A 58 0.13 16.49 -1.44
C ASP A 58 -0.64 15.15 -1.55
N ASP A 59 -0.09 14.17 -2.26
CA ASP A 59 -0.68 12.83 -2.36
C ASP A 59 -0.65 12.09 -1.01
N LEU A 60 0.44 12.21 -0.25
CA LEU A 60 0.48 11.65 1.11
C LEU A 60 -0.54 12.33 2.03
N GLU A 61 -0.70 13.65 1.94
CA GLU A 61 -1.72 14.38 2.70
C GLU A 61 -3.13 13.88 2.35
N MET A 62 -3.44 13.73 1.07
CA MET A 62 -4.69 13.16 0.60
C MET A 62 -4.94 11.74 1.14
N LEU A 63 -3.90 10.89 1.16
CA LEU A 63 -3.97 9.55 1.73
C LEU A 63 -4.34 9.59 3.23
N TRP A 64 -3.74 10.53 3.96
CA TRP A 64 -4.01 10.69 5.39
C TRP A 64 -5.43 11.15 5.63
N GLU A 65 -5.88 12.19 4.94
CA GLU A 65 -7.25 12.72 5.03
C GLU A 65 -8.27 11.61 4.76
N PHE A 66 -8.06 10.83 3.70
CA PHE A 66 -8.92 9.70 3.38
C PHE A 66 -9.03 8.69 4.53
N TYR A 67 -7.92 8.19 5.08
CA TYR A 67 -7.97 7.20 6.16
C TYR A 67 -8.38 7.75 7.53
N LEU A 68 -8.29 9.05 7.73
CA LEU A 68 -8.85 9.73 8.90
C LEU A 68 -10.38 9.76 8.83
N GLU A 69 -10.95 10.00 7.63
CA GLU A 69 -12.39 10.06 7.41
C GLU A 69 -13.04 8.66 7.26
N ALA A 70 -12.43 7.75 6.51
CA ALA A 70 -13.00 6.45 6.16
C ALA A 70 -13.19 5.50 7.36
N GLY A 71 -12.56 5.78 8.50
CA GLY A 71 -12.62 4.92 9.68
C GLY A 71 -11.77 3.64 9.53
N PRO A 72 -12.07 2.55 10.25
CA PRO A 72 -11.34 1.29 10.12
C PRO A 72 -11.54 0.69 8.71
N ALA A 73 -10.51 0.73 7.87
CA ALA A 73 -10.52 0.08 6.57
C ALA A 73 -10.22 -1.42 6.71
N SER A 74 -10.84 -2.25 5.86
CA SER A 74 -10.55 -3.68 5.77
C SER A 74 -9.23 -3.98 5.06
N GLU A 75 -8.72 -3.02 4.30
CA GLU A 75 -7.50 -3.15 3.52
C GLU A 75 -6.25 -2.89 4.36
N THR A 76 -5.16 -3.58 4.02
CA THR A 76 -3.86 -3.35 4.66
C THR A 76 -3.04 -2.36 3.85
N VAL A 77 -2.73 -1.20 4.42
CA VAL A 77 -1.85 -0.20 3.78
C VAL A 77 -0.41 -0.37 4.28
N VAL A 78 0.51 -0.55 3.34
CA VAL A 78 1.93 -0.76 3.58
C VAL A 78 2.74 0.31 2.84
N LEU A 79 3.42 1.16 3.60
CA LEU A 79 4.40 2.11 3.07
C LEU A 79 5.80 1.51 3.16
N ILE A 80 6.53 1.57 2.06
CA ILE A 80 7.93 1.19 1.97
C ILE A 80 8.77 2.47 1.83
N GLY A 81 9.73 2.68 2.72
CA GLY A 81 10.55 3.88 2.80
C GLY A 81 10.29 4.69 4.06
N HIS A 82 10.36 6.02 3.95
CA HIS A 82 10.17 6.93 5.08
C HIS A 82 8.96 7.85 4.83
N ALA A 83 8.00 7.85 5.76
CA ALA A 83 6.88 8.78 5.79
C ALA A 83 6.52 9.13 7.24
N GLU A 84 6.15 10.38 7.48
CA GLU A 84 5.63 10.82 8.78
C GLU A 84 4.13 10.56 8.85
N ILE A 85 3.76 9.44 9.48
CA ILE A 85 2.34 9.08 9.66
C ILE A 85 1.71 9.90 10.81
N PRO A 86 0.53 10.51 10.58
CA PRO A 86 -0.27 11.11 11.64
C PRO A 86 -0.53 10.14 12.79
N ARG A 87 -0.46 10.62 14.04
CA ARG A 87 -0.54 9.77 15.24
C ARG A 87 -1.80 8.89 15.28
N GLN A 88 -2.90 9.39 14.73
CA GLN A 88 -4.21 8.74 14.65
C GLN A 88 -4.23 7.53 13.70
N LEU A 89 -3.33 7.52 12.71
CA LEU A 89 -3.21 6.45 11.72
C LEU A 89 -2.15 5.41 12.09
N LYS A 90 -1.38 5.64 13.17
CA LYS A 90 -0.43 4.66 13.70
C LYS A 90 -1.16 3.38 14.11
N GLY A 91 -0.73 2.25 13.55
CA GLY A 91 -1.35 0.94 13.78
C GLY A 91 -2.37 0.53 12.71
N ARG A 92 -2.89 1.48 11.93
CA ARG A 92 -3.70 1.19 10.72
C ARG A 92 -2.81 1.04 9.49
N ILE A 93 -1.83 1.92 9.38
CA ILE A 93 -0.89 1.96 8.27
C ILE A 93 0.48 1.47 8.77
N LYS A 94 1.06 0.51 8.05
CA LYS A 94 2.35 -0.09 8.40
C LYS A 94 3.46 0.57 7.58
N ILE A 95 4.57 0.93 8.22
CA ILE A 95 5.77 1.42 7.54
C ILE A 95 6.89 0.42 7.70
N PHE A 96 7.60 0.15 6.61
CA PHE A 96 8.85 -0.58 6.62
C PHE A 96 9.90 0.21 5.86
N SER A 97 11.15 0.16 6.32
CA SER A 97 12.25 0.86 5.65
C SER A 97 12.53 0.32 4.24
N ASN A 98 12.22 -0.95 3.98
CA ASN A 98 12.39 -1.62 2.69
C ASN A 98 11.54 -2.91 2.62
N LEU A 99 11.43 -3.49 1.41
CA LEU A 99 10.70 -4.74 1.16
C LEU A 99 11.28 -5.96 1.92
N ILE A 100 12.58 -5.95 2.28
CA ILE A 100 13.21 -7.02 3.06
C ILE A 100 12.73 -6.98 4.51
N SER A 101 12.52 -5.80 5.06
CA SER A 101 12.00 -5.62 6.42
C SER A 101 10.54 -6.05 6.50
N TYR A 102 9.76 -5.78 5.45
CA TYR A 102 8.40 -6.30 5.32
C TYR A 102 8.36 -7.82 5.21
N SER A 103 9.25 -8.46 4.43
CA SER A 103 9.23 -9.91 4.26
C SER A 103 9.55 -10.72 5.52
N ARG A 104 10.05 -10.08 6.58
CA ARG A 104 10.42 -10.68 7.86
C ARG A 104 9.42 -10.44 8.99
N SER A 105 8.39 -9.61 8.77
CA SER A 105 7.36 -9.26 9.76
C SER A 105 6.21 -10.25 9.77
#